data_AF-A0A383DNI5-F1
#
_entry.id   AF-A0A383DNI5-F1
#
_cell.length_a   1.000
_cell.length_b   1.000
_cell.length_c   1.000
_cell.angle_alpha   90.00
_cell.angle_beta   90.00
_cell.angle_gamma   90.00
#
_symmetry.space_group_name_H-M   'P 1'
#
loop_
_entity.id
_entity.type
_entity.pdbx_description
1 polymer ?
#
loop_
_entity_poly.entity_id
_entity_poly.type
_entity_poly.pdbx_seq_one_letter_code
_entity_poly.pdbx_strand_id
1 'polypeptide(L)'
;MISVVIPSLGGDLSETLNSLNSGTVKPDEIIICLPNKDHSVKDLSIYKNTVVVYSEKYGQVYQRIFGFRKSKYEYILQLDDDVYVDKYCLEVLESIISSTKDVSISPLWYDATDESPLAKKKKVGVLMSFYYWMINGSIGYAPGKISLAGTNFGVNPNYVDA
;
A
#
# COMPACT_ATOMS: atom_id res chain seq x y z
N MET A 1 -16.28 -2.29 1.47
CA MET A 1 -16.27 -0.92 0.91
C MET A 1 -14.92 -0.29 1.17
N ILE A 2 -14.28 0.29 0.14
CA ILE A 2 -12.86 0.66 0.14
C ILE A 2 -12.67 2.09 -0.35
N SER A 3 -11.96 2.91 0.44
CA SER A 3 -11.38 4.18 0.02
C SER A 3 -9.91 3.98 -0.37
N VAL A 4 -9.51 4.37 -1.57
CA VAL A 4 -8.09 4.43 -1.96
C VAL A 4 -7.57 5.85 -1.74
N VAL A 5 -6.39 6.00 -1.14
CA VAL A 5 -5.72 7.29 -0.93
C VAL A 5 -4.36 7.27 -1.61
N ILE A 6 -4.19 8.19 -2.57
CA ILE A 6 -2.98 8.34 -3.39
C ILE A 6 -2.36 9.72 -3.12
N PRO A 7 -1.26 9.81 -2.35
CA PRO A 7 -0.47 11.04 -2.27
C PRO A 7 0.29 11.23 -3.59
N SER A 8 0.18 12.39 -4.23
CA SER A 8 0.76 12.60 -5.56
C SER A 8 1.14 14.06 -5.80
N LEU A 9 1.95 14.31 -6.83
CA LEU A 9 2.17 15.62 -7.44
C LEU A 9 1.32 15.82 -8.71
N GLY A 10 0.42 14.89 -9.03
CA GLY A 10 -0.39 14.93 -10.24
C GLY A 10 0.37 14.45 -11.47
N GLY A 11 -0.09 14.86 -12.66
CA GLY A 11 0.41 14.37 -13.94
C GLY A 11 -0.50 13.32 -14.55
N ASP A 12 0.09 12.34 -15.22
CA ASP A 12 -0.65 11.22 -15.82
C ASP A 12 -0.64 10.04 -14.85
N LEU A 13 -1.81 9.72 -14.31
CA LEU A 13 -2.03 8.59 -13.39
C LEU A 13 -2.90 7.51 -14.04
N SER A 14 -3.06 7.55 -15.36
CA SER A 14 -4.03 6.72 -16.07
C SER A 14 -3.78 5.23 -15.85
N GLU A 15 -2.53 4.79 -15.83
CA GLU A 15 -2.16 3.39 -15.61
C GLU A 15 -2.59 2.87 -14.23
N THR A 16 -2.23 3.60 -13.16
CA THR A 16 -2.64 3.31 -11.78
C THR A 16 -4.16 3.32 -11.65
N LEU A 17 -4.84 4.35 -12.17
CA LEU A 17 -6.30 4.47 -12.07
C LEU A 17 -7.05 3.43 -12.91
N ASN A 18 -6.53 3.07 -14.08
CA ASN A 18 -7.09 2.01 -14.91
C ASN A 18 -6.95 0.65 -14.23
N SER A 19 -5.79 0.35 -13.66
CA SER A 19 -5.56 -0.92 -12.95
C SER A 19 -6.55 -1.08 -11.78
N LEU A 20 -6.67 -0.07 -10.91
CA LEU A 20 -7.65 -0.01 -9.81
C LEU A 20 -9.10 -0.20 -10.28
N ASN A 21 -9.48 0.36 -11.44
CA ASN A 21 -10.86 0.29 -11.95
C ASN A 21 -11.14 -0.95 -12.83
N SER A 22 -10.10 -1.74 -13.16
CA SER A 22 -10.20 -2.97 -13.94
C SER A 22 -10.35 -4.23 -13.08
N GLY A 23 -10.13 -4.11 -11.76
CA GLY A 23 -10.23 -5.20 -10.80
C GLY A 23 -11.62 -5.82 -10.70
N THR A 24 -11.68 -7.04 -10.15
CA THR A 24 -12.92 -7.74 -9.81
C THR A 24 -13.69 -7.01 -8.72
N VAL A 25 -12.96 -6.46 -7.75
CA VAL A 25 -13.44 -5.47 -6.78
C VAL A 25 -12.84 -4.13 -7.15
N LYS A 26 -13.68 -3.09 -7.19
CA LYS A 26 -13.27 -1.71 -7.49
C LYS A 26 -13.38 -0.86 -6.23
N PRO A 27 -12.50 0.13 -6.04
CA PRO A 27 -12.66 1.11 -4.98
C PRO A 27 -13.98 1.87 -5.11
N ASP A 28 -14.66 2.05 -3.98
CA ASP A 28 -15.86 2.87 -3.91
C ASP A 28 -15.52 4.37 -4.05
N GLU A 29 -14.31 4.77 -3.63
CA GLU A 29 -13.72 6.07 -3.94
C GLU A 29 -12.19 6.01 -4.05
N ILE A 30 -11.64 6.91 -4.87
CA ILE A 30 -10.20 7.14 -5.00
C ILE A 30 -9.95 8.61 -4.71
N ILE A 31 -9.16 8.89 -3.67
CA ILE A 31 -8.79 10.23 -3.23
C ILE A 31 -7.34 10.48 -3.65
N ILE A 32 -7.14 11.32 -4.66
CA ILE A 32 -5.82 11.79 -5.06
C ILE A 32 -5.52 13.07 -4.27
N CYS A 33 -4.54 12.99 -3.37
CA CYS A 33 -4.17 14.10 -2.49
C CYS A 33 -2.97 14.85 -3.06
N LEU A 34 -3.22 16.03 -3.62
CA LEU A 34 -2.22 16.92 -4.19
C LEU A 34 -1.75 17.97 -3.17
N PRO A 35 -0.57 18.59 -3.34
CA PRO A 35 -0.08 19.59 -2.41
C PRO A 35 -0.86 20.90 -2.52
N ASN A 36 -1.20 21.37 -3.72
CA ASN A 36 -1.92 22.62 -3.97
C ASN A 36 -2.49 22.65 -5.41
N LYS A 37 -3.20 23.73 -5.76
CA LYS A 37 -3.93 23.88 -7.03
C LYS A 37 -3.06 24.03 -8.28
N ASP A 38 -1.75 24.25 -8.13
CA ASP A 38 -0.82 24.27 -9.27
C ASP A 38 -0.57 22.85 -9.82
N HIS A 39 -0.96 21.83 -9.06
CA HIS A 39 -0.91 20.43 -9.45
C HIS A 39 -2.30 19.95 -9.91
N SER A 40 -2.31 19.14 -10.97
CA SER A 40 -3.53 18.56 -11.54
C SER A 40 -3.27 17.15 -12.07
N VAL A 41 -4.33 16.35 -12.21
CA VAL A 41 -4.30 15.02 -12.80
C VAL A 41 -4.94 15.10 -14.18
N LYS A 42 -4.26 14.53 -15.20
CA LYS A 42 -4.77 14.49 -16.57
C LYS A 42 -6.01 13.60 -16.66
N ASP A 43 -6.95 13.99 -17.51
CA ASP A 43 -8.12 13.19 -17.90
C ASP A 43 -8.95 12.60 -16.73
N LEU A 44 -8.92 13.29 -15.57
CA LEU A 44 -9.59 12.84 -14.35
C LEU A 44 -11.10 12.59 -14.53
N SER A 45 -11.74 13.32 -15.45
CA SER A 45 -13.18 13.23 -15.72
C SER A 45 -13.63 11.85 -16.24
N ILE A 46 -12.70 11.01 -16.71
CA ILE A 46 -12.95 9.62 -17.10
C ILE A 46 -13.34 8.76 -15.87
N TYR A 47 -12.80 9.09 -14.70
CA TYR A 47 -12.90 8.27 -13.49
C TYR A 47 -13.97 8.79 -12.54
N LYS A 48 -15.16 8.16 -12.56
CA LYS A 48 -16.33 8.61 -11.79
C LYS A 48 -16.18 8.47 -10.27
N ASN A 49 -15.37 7.53 -9.81
CA ASN A 49 -15.10 7.28 -8.39
C ASN A 49 -13.89 8.06 -7.86
N THR A 50 -13.28 8.94 -8.65
CA THR A 50 -12.05 9.64 -8.27
C THR A 50 -12.32 11.10 -7.92
N VAL A 51 -11.69 11.58 -6.85
CA VAL A 51 -11.71 12.99 -6.43
C VAL A 51 -10.29 13.47 -6.13
N VAL A 52 -10.01 14.72 -6.50
CA VAL A 52 -8.79 15.41 -6.10
C VAL A 52 -9.06 16.26 -4.87
N VAL A 53 -8.18 16.15 -3.88
CA VAL A 53 -8.17 17.01 -2.70
C VAL A 53 -6.80 17.69 -2.57
N TYR A 54 -6.78 18.88 -2.01
CA TYR A 54 -5.56 19.65 -1.80
C TYR A 54 -5.24 19.73 -0.31
N SER A 55 -4.05 19.28 0.04
CA SER A 55 -3.57 19.26 1.44
C SER A 55 -2.95 20.59 1.88
N GLU A 56 -2.70 21.50 0.94
CA GLU A 56 -2.01 22.78 1.12
C GLU A 56 -0.54 22.63 1.59
N LYS A 57 0.02 21.42 1.55
CA LYS A 57 1.41 21.12 1.93
C LYS A 57 2.00 20.01 1.09
N TYR A 58 3.28 20.14 0.77
CA TYR A 58 4.07 19.06 0.21
C TYR A 58 4.37 17.99 1.26
N GLY A 59 4.48 16.74 0.82
CA GLY A 59 5.01 15.63 1.62
C GLY A 59 4.04 14.45 1.68
N GLN A 60 4.51 13.30 1.21
CA GLN A 60 3.74 12.07 1.08
C GLN A 60 3.06 11.66 2.39
N VAL A 61 3.75 11.77 3.53
CA VAL A 61 3.18 11.45 4.86
C VAL A 61 1.99 12.36 5.20
N TYR A 62 2.14 13.67 5.01
CA TYR A 62 1.09 14.62 5.33
C TYR A 62 -0.12 14.48 4.39
N GLN A 63 0.14 14.30 3.09
CA GLN A 63 -0.89 14.06 2.09
C GLN A 63 -1.71 12.80 2.39
N ARG A 64 -1.07 11.72 2.84
CA ARG A 64 -1.77 10.51 3.30
C ARG A 64 -2.66 10.77 4.51
N ILE A 65 -2.13 11.41 5.55
CA ILE A 65 -2.91 11.76 6.75
C ILE A 65 -4.12 12.63 6.37
N PHE A 66 -3.92 13.58 5.46
CA PHE A 66 -5.00 14.44 4.97
C PHE A 66 -6.05 13.62 4.20
N GLY A 67 -5.62 12.75 3.29
CA GLY A 67 -6.49 11.86 2.52
C GLY A 67 -7.28 10.89 3.42
N PHE A 68 -6.64 10.26 4.40
CA PHE A 68 -7.30 9.37 5.37
C PHE A 68 -8.42 10.06 6.15
N ARG A 69 -8.24 11.34 6.50
CA ARG A 69 -9.29 12.13 7.18
C ARG A 69 -10.46 12.49 6.26
N LYS A 70 -10.31 12.34 4.94
CA LYS A 70 -11.35 12.58 3.93
C LYS A 70 -12.00 11.30 3.43
N SER A 71 -11.38 10.15 3.67
CA SER A 71 -11.93 8.83 3.36
C SER A 71 -13.27 8.61 4.07
N LYS A 72 -14.22 8.02 3.35
CA LYS A 72 -15.60 7.78 3.81
C LYS A 72 -15.84 6.34 4.22
N TYR A 73 -15.02 5.40 3.75
CA TYR A 73 -15.26 3.97 3.93
C TYR A 73 -14.37 3.36 5.00
N GLU A 74 -14.81 2.21 5.50
CA GLU A 74 -14.19 1.49 6.62
C GLU A 74 -12.78 1.01 6.31
N TYR A 75 -12.58 0.45 5.12
CA TYR A 75 -11.27 0.01 4.68
C TYR A 75 -10.59 1.08 3.84
N ILE A 76 -9.34 1.39 4.19
CA ILE A 76 -8.52 2.37 3.49
C ILE A 76 -7.32 1.64 2.87
N LEU A 77 -7.19 1.74 1.56
CA LEU A 77 -5.97 1.35 0.84
C LEU A 77 -5.12 2.60 0.59
N GLN A 78 -3.91 2.59 1.12
CA GLN A 78 -2.88 3.54 0.73
C GLN A 78 -2.10 3.00 -0.47
N LEU A 79 -1.93 3.81 -1.51
CA LEU A 79 -1.21 3.43 -2.73
C LEU A 79 -0.36 4.59 -3.25
N ASP A 80 0.80 4.32 -3.85
CA ASP A 80 1.58 5.32 -4.57
C ASP A 80 0.98 5.56 -5.98
N ASP A 81 1.37 6.64 -6.65
CA ASP A 81 0.74 7.07 -7.91
C ASP A 81 1.26 6.35 -9.17
N ASP A 82 2.26 5.49 -9.02
CA ASP A 82 2.97 4.73 -10.06
C ASP A 82 2.88 3.20 -9.88
N VAL A 83 1.77 2.72 -9.29
CA VAL A 83 1.59 1.30 -8.96
C VAL A 83 0.48 0.65 -9.80
N TYR A 84 0.78 -0.50 -10.38
CA TYR A 84 -0.21 -1.37 -11.01
C TYR A 84 -0.83 -2.32 -9.99
N VAL A 85 -2.15 -2.35 -9.94
CA VAL A 85 -2.91 -3.25 -9.05
C VAL A 85 -3.43 -4.43 -9.86
N ASP A 86 -3.03 -5.65 -9.48
CA ASP A 86 -3.55 -6.87 -10.09
C ASP A 86 -5.08 -6.95 -9.97
N LYS A 87 -5.71 -7.55 -10.97
CA LYS A 87 -7.17 -7.63 -11.10
C LYS A 87 -7.86 -8.24 -9.87
N TYR A 88 -7.21 -9.19 -9.18
CA TYR A 88 -7.78 -9.88 -8.01
C TYR A 88 -7.27 -9.32 -6.68
N CYS A 89 -6.34 -8.35 -6.70
CA CYS A 89 -5.66 -7.87 -5.50
C CYS A 89 -6.63 -7.37 -4.42
N LEU A 90 -7.55 -6.45 -4.78
CA LEU A 90 -8.48 -5.88 -3.81
C LEU A 90 -9.46 -6.91 -3.25
N GLU A 91 -9.90 -7.88 -4.06
CA GLU A 91 -10.77 -8.98 -3.63
C GLU A 91 -10.08 -9.84 -2.56
N VAL A 92 -8.83 -10.22 -2.81
CA VAL A 92 -8.03 -11.00 -1.86
C VAL A 92 -7.80 -10.21 -0.58
N LEU A 93 -7.39 -8.95 -0.67
CA LEU A 93 -7.17 -8.10 0.50
C LEU A 93 -8.46 -7.92 1.32
N GLU A 94 -9.59 -7.61 0.67
CA GLU A 94 -10.88 -7.44 1.35
C GLU A 94 -11.32 -8.72 2.08
N SER A 95 -11.12 -9.89 1.48
CA SER A 95 -11.46 -11.18 2.11
C SER A 95 -10.67 -11.46 3.40
N ILE A 96 -9.40 -11.04 3.45
CA ILE A 96 -8.51 -11.26 4.60
C ILE A 96 -8.80 -10.25 5.71
N ILE A 97 -8.90 -8.96 5.35
CA ILE A 97 -9.09 -7.90 6.36
C ILE A 97 -10.48 -7.98 7.01
N SER A 98 -11.52 -8.36 6.26
CA SER A 98 -12.88 -8.50 6.79
C SER A 98 -13.04 -9.65 7.77
N SER A 99 -12.16 -10.66 7.72
CA SER A 99 -12.18 -11.82 8.61
C SER A 99 -11.25 -11.70 9.81
N THR A 100 -10.44 -10.62 9.90
CA THR A 100 -9.40 -10.49 10.93
C THR A 100 -9.47 -9.12 11.61
N LYS A 101 -9.60 -9.10 12.95
CA LYS A 101 -9.65 -7.85 13.72
C LYS A 101 -8.26 -7.28 13.99
N ASP A 102 -8.17 -5.96 14.03
CA ASP A 102 -6.98 -5.20 14.42
C ASP A 102 -5.72 -5.52 13.60
N VAL A 103 -5.88 -5.64 12.27
CA VAL A 103 -4.78 -5.92 11.33
C VAL A 103 -4.60 -4.83 10.29
N SER A 104 -3.37 -4.72 9.81
CA SER A 104 -3.06 -4.12 8.52
C SER A 104 -2.46 -5.20 7.64
N ILE A 105 -2.90 -5.25 6.39
CA ILE A 105 -2.41 -6.22 5.40
C ILE A 105 -1.79 -5.48 4.22
N SER A 106 -0.92 -6.16 3.49
CA SER A 106 -0.26 -5.64 2.30
C SER A 106 -0.16 -6.76 1.27
N PRO A 107 -0.35 -6.46 -0.03
CA PRO A 107 -0.08 -7.44 -1.07
C PRO A 107 1.41 -7.74 -1.17
N LEU A 108 1.75 -8.81 -1.89
CA LEU A 108 3.11 -9.00 -2.38
C LEU A 108 3.36 -8.02 -3.52
N TRP A 109 4.55 -7.45 -3.53
CA TRP A 109 4.98 -6.52 -4.57
C TRP A 109 5.83 -7.27 -5.59
N TYR A 110 5.57 -6.98 -6.86
CA TYR A 110 6.28 -7.54 -8.00
C TYR A 110 6.90 -6.41 -8.82
N ASP A 111 8.02 -6.68 -9.46
CA ASP A 111 8.60 -5.77 -10.45
C ASP A 111 7.71 -5.76 -11.70
N ALA A 112 7.37 -4.56 -12.19
CA ALA A 112 6.51 -4.42 -13.37
C ALA A 112 7.18 -4.89 -14.68
N THR A 113 8.50 -5.04 -14.70
CA THR A 113 9.28 -5.38 -15.89
C THR A 113 9.37 -6.89 -16.10
N ASP A 114 9.64 -7.65 -15.04
CA ASP A 114 9.93 -9.07 -15.10
C ASP A 114 9.02 -9.94 -14.21
N GLU A 115 8.04 -9.32 -13.53
CA GLU A 115 7.10 -9.97 -12.63
C GLU A 115 7.78 -10.76 -11.49
N SER A 116 9.03 -10.43 -11.17
CA SER A 116 9.73 -11.05 -10.05
C SER A 116 9.27 -10.45 -8.72
N PRO A 117 9.15 -11.25 -7.64
CA PRO A 117 8.79 -10.71 -6.34
C PRO A 117 9.89 -9.76 -5.82
N LEU A 118 9.49 -8.57 -5.38
CA LEU A 118 10.40 -7.59 -4.77
C LEU A 118 10.92 -8.07 -3.41
N ALA A 119 10.11 -8.86 -2.71
CA ALA A 119 10.57 -9.57 -1.52
C ALA A 119 11.59 -10.63 -1.93
N LYS A 120 12.71 -10.71 -1.21
CA LYS A 120 13.73 -11.75 -1.44
C LYS A 120 13.92 -12.60 -0.19
N LYS A 121 14.08 -13.90 -0.40
CA LYS A 121 14.42 -14.85 0.66
C LYS A 121 15.76 -14.47 1.31
N LYS A 122 15.73 -13.98 2.55
CA LYS A 122 16.97 -13.74 3.30
C LYS A 122 17.50 -15.05 3.87
N LYS A 123 18.77 -15.36 3.61
CA LYS A 123 19.48 -16.45 4.29
C LYS A 123 19.66 -16.07 5.76
N VAL A 124 19.12 -16.90 6.66
CA VAL A 124 19.24 -16.69 8.11
C VAL A 124 20.49 -17.41 8.61
N GLY A 125 21.58 -16.66 8.81
CA GLY A 125 22.81 -17.17 9.43
C GLY A 125 22.88 -16.85 10.94
N VAL A 126 23.88 -17.40 11.63
CA VAL A 126 24.08 -17.19 13.09
C VAL A 126 24.14 -15.71 13.48
N LEU A 127 24.81 -14.89 12.67
CA LEU A 127 24.88 -13.43 12.89
C LEU A 127 23.50 -12.77 12.79
N MET A 128 22.66 -13.20 11.86
CA MET A 128 21.29 -12.70 11.73
C MET A 128 20.40 -13.14 12.89
N SER A 129 20.56 -14.38 13.37
CA SER A 129 19.86 -14.85 14.57
C SER A 129 20.24 -14.01 15.80
N PHE A 130 21.53 -13.68 15.96
CA PHE A 130 21.98 -12.78 17.04
C PHE A 130 21.42 -11.36 16.87
N TYR A 131 21.43 -10.80 15.67
CA TYR A 131 20.80 -9.51 15.38
C TYR A 131 19.32 -9.49 15.75
N TYR A 132 18.55 -10.51 15.32
CA TYR A 132 17.13 -10.61 15.65
C TYR A 132 16.88 -10.81 17.14
N TRP A 133 17.76 -11.51 17.84
CA TRP A 133 17.72 -11.60 19.29
C TRP A 133 18.00 -10.24 19.96
N MET A 134 18.95 -9.45 19.46
CA MET A 134 19.20 -8.10 20.01
C MET A 134 17.99 -7.18 19.84
N ILE A 135 17.35 -7.18 18.67
CA ILE A 135 16.25 -6.24 18.39
C ILE A 135 14.88 -6.71 18.89
N ASN A 136 14.72 -8.00 19.23
CA ASN A 136 13.42 -8.59 19.56
C ASN A 136 13.45 -9.67 20.66
N GLY A 137 14.58 -9.82 21.36
CA GLY A 137 14.73 -10.79 22.45
C GLY A 137 14.60 -12.25 22.00
N SER A 138 14.10 -13.09 22.90
CA SER A 138 13.90 -14.52 22.64
C SER A 138 12.85 -14.82 21.55
N ILE A 139 12.00 -13.85 21.17
CA ILE A 139 11.04 -14.00 20.07
C ILE A 139 11.78 -14.06 18.73
N GLY A 140 12.92 -13.38 18.59
CA GLY A 140 13.71 -13.38 17.37
C GLY A 140 12.96 -12.77 16.19
N TYR A 141 13.10 -13.35 14.99
CA TYR A 141 12.44 -12.84 13.79
C TYR A 141 10.92 -13.11 13.82
N ALA A 142 10.11 -12.07 13.66
CA ALA A 142 8.66 -12.17 13.71
C ALA A 142 8.00 -11.47 12.51
N PRO A 143 7.80 -12.15 11.37
CA PRO A 143 7.31 -11.54 10.14
C PRO A 143 5.95 -10.84 10.34
N GLY A 144 5.78 -9.67 9.72
CA GLY A 144 4.57 -8.86 9.84
C GLY A 144 4.41 -8.15 11.20
N LYS A 145 5.42 -8.20 12.08
CA LYS A 145 5.43 -7.47 13.35
C LYS A 145 6.52 -6.41 13.38
N ILE A 146 6.38 -5.49 14.34
CA ILE A 146 7.43 -4.54 14.71
C ILE A 146 8.18 -5.13 15.90
N SER A 147 9.51 -5.07 15.86
CA SER A 147 10.37 -5.55 16.94
C SER A 147 10.27 -4.65 18.18
N LEU A 148 10.74 -5.14 19.33
CA LEU A 148 10.83 -4.35 20.56
C LEU A 148 11.68 -3.07 20.39
N ALA A 149 12.65 -3.09 19.47
CA ALA A 149 13.48 -1.93 19.11
C ALA A 149 12.84 -1.02 18.03
N GLY A 150 11.59 -1.25 17.62
CA GLY A 150 10.89 -0.42 16.63
C GLY A 150 11.26 -0.70 15.17
N THR A 151 11.91 -1.82 14.87
CA THR A 151 12.25 -2.22 13.50
C THR A 151 11.16 -3.11 12.91
N ASN A 152 10.73 -2.87 11.68
CA ASN A 152 9.77 -3.75 11.02
C ASN A 152 10.42 -5.07 10.57
N PHE A 153 9.69 -6.17 10.72
CA PHE A 153 10.05 -7.44 10.10
C PHE A 153 9.35 -7.59 8.76
N GLY A 154 10.13 -7.92 7.72
CA GLY A 154 9.59 -8.19 6.38
C GLY A 154 8.74 -9.46 6.32
N VAL A 155 8.30 -9.81 5.12
CA VAL A 155 7.54 -11.04 4.85
C VAL A 155 8.34 -12.29 5.17
N ASN A 156 7.64 -13.33 5.63
CA ASN A 156 8.24 -14.63 5.89
C ASN A 156 8.92 -15.12 4.59
N PRO A 157 10.22 -15.48 4.62
CA PRO A 157 10.94 -15.95 3.45
C PRO A 157 10.30 -17.16 2.75
N ASN A 158 9.45 -17.92 3.45
CA ASN A 158 8.72 -19.05 2.88
C ASN A 158 7.47 -18.65 2.06
N TYR A 159 7.03 -17.39 2.14
CA TYR A 159 5.92 -16.85 1.34
C TYR A 159 6.37 -16.12 0.08
N VAL A 160 7.68 -16.09 -0.19
CA VAL A 160 8.28 -15.37 -1.32
C VAL A 160 8.34 -16.22 -2.59
N ASP A 161 8.19 -17.54 -2.48
CA ASP A 161 8.31 -18.52 -3.57
C ASP A 161 6.96 -19.21 -3.90
N ALA A 162 5.81 -18.63 -3.53
CA ALA A 162 4.48 -19.21 -3.72
C ALA A 162 3.80 -18.73 -5.00
#